data_AF-A0A0C2HF40-F1
#
_entry.id   AF-A0A0C2HF40-F1
#
_cell.length_a   1.000
_cell.length_b   1.000
_cell.length_c   1.000
_cell.angle_alpha   90.00
_cell.angle_beta   90.00
_cell.angle_gamma   90.00
#
_symmetry.space_group_name_H-M   'P 1'
#
loop_
_entity.id
_entity.type
_entity.pdbx_description
1 polymer ?
#
loop_
_entity_poly.entity_id
_entity_poly.type
_entity_poly.pdbx_seq_one_letter_code
_entity_poly.pdbx_strand_id
1 'polypeptide(L)'
;MFPKHNSRGIEDVLRQALGKQTTMGDLKAQKVLVTAAKIKSAPPQLVLFRSYAPRITPREYEKYGYMNPEKILVWKAARATSAAPVFFESFHGLADGAIFCNNPCITMITDFFRLQKLERHKNIQNDDKIGCIITVGSGVEPLLPLGGIDINISSSPFALGKDFLNIFGKGKNLITLFMYQCTSSHAVSVGQAREWAHSLGIPYFRFSPRLTRAYDLDSTATDGIFDFWFETEVYLKTQAHQDIVNLCRLLKTMPAAGIQEYKETD
;
A
#
# COMPACT_ATOMS: atom_id res chain seq x y z
N MET A 1 -9.34 -11.01 20.36
CA MET A 1 -8.80 -9.68 20.69
C MET A 1 -9.71 -8.68 20.02
N PHE A 2 -10.36 -7.79 20.78
CA PHE A 2 -11.12 -6.70 20.18
C PHE A 2 -10.13 -5.66 19.61
N PRO A 3 -10.45 -5.02 18.47
CA PRO A 3 -9.59 -3.98 17.91
C PRO A 3 -9.48 -2.80 18.87
N LYS A 4 -8.33 -2.13 18.81
CA LYS A 4 -7.99 -1.01 19.69
C LYS A 4 -8.92 0.20 19.50
N HIS A 5 -9.41 0.43 18.27
CA HIS A 5 -10.17 1.62 17.89
C HIS A 5 -11.52 1.29 17.26
N ASN A 6 -12.50 2.17 17.48
CA ASN A 6 -13.80 2.11 16.80
C ASN A 6 -13.70 2.67 15.38
N SER A 7 -14.25 1.95 14.42
CA SER A 7 -14.25 2.29 12.99
C SER A 7 -15.09 3.52 12.61
N ARG A 8 -16.03 3.97 13.45
CA ARG A 8 -16.97 5.05 13.09
C ARG A 8 -16.26 6.37 12.77
N GLY A 9 -15.30 6.78 13.61
CA GLY A 9 -14.60 8.05 13.43
C GLY A 9 -13.85 8.13 12.11
N ILE A 10 -13.10 7.06 11.77
CA ILE A 10 -12.39 7.00 10.48
C ILE A 10 -13.37 6.93 9.30
N GLU A 11 -14.48 6.21 9.40
CA GLU A 11 -15.50 6.18 8.34
C GLU A 11 -16.13 7.55 8.09
N ASP A 12 -16.44 8.30 9.15
CA ASP A 12 -17.04 9.63 9.02
C ASP A 12 -16.07 10.63 8.39
N VAL A 13 -14.80 10.63 8.83
CA VAL A 13 -13.74 11.46 8.24
C VAL A 13 -13.50 11.11 6.78
N LEU A 14 -13.42 9.82 6.43
CA LEU A 14 -13.22 9.38 5.04
C LEU A 14 -14.41 9.77 4.14
N ARG A 15 -15.64 9.65 4.63
CA ARG A 15 -16.84 10.07 3.90
C ARG A 15 -16.89 11.58 3.70
N GLN A 16 -16.43 12.36 4.67
CA GLN A 16 -16.36 13.82 4.59
C GLN A 16 -15.27 14.27 3.62
N ALA A 17 -14.07 13.68 3.70
CA ALA A 17 -12.91 14.08 2.90
C ALA A 17 -12.96 13.59 1.45
N LEU A 18 -13.47 12.37 1.22
CA LEU A 18 -13.44 11.70 -0.09
C LEU A 18 -14.80 11.67 -0.80
N GLY A 19 -15.84 12.19 -0.14
CA GLY A 19 -17.22 12.16 -0.66
C GLY A 19 -17.94 10.84 -0.41
N LYS A 20 -19.23 10.92 -0.06
CA LYS A 20 -20.06 9.74 0.26
C LYS A 20 -20.40 8.88 -0.97
N GLN A 21 -20.53 9.51 -2.13
CA GLN A 21 -20.96 8.88 -3.38
C GLN A 21 -19.89 8.90 -4.47
N THR A 22 -18.74 9.52 -4.21
CA THR A 22 -17.62 9.54 -5.15
C THR A 22 -17.10 8.12 -5.34
N THR A 23 -17.08 7.69 -6.59
CA THR A 23 -16.62 6.38 -7.02
C THR A 23 -15.15 6.44 -7.43
N MET A 24 -14.49 5.29 -7.51
CA MET A 24 -13.14 5.20 -8.05
C MET A 24 -13.12 5.65 -9.52
N GLY A 25 -14.21 5.44 -10.28
CA GLY A 25 -14.33 5.88 -11.68
C GLY A 25 -14.38 7.40 -11.85
N ASP A 26 -14.85 8.12 -10.82
CA ASP A 26 -14.85 9.59 -10.81
C ASP A 26 -13.43 10.19 -10.74
N LEU A 27 -12.41 9.39 -10.35
CA LEU A 27 -11.01 9.82 -10.25
C LEU A 27 -10.34 9.81 -11.64
N LYS A 28 -10.74 10.73 -12.50
CA LYS A 28 -10.29 10.82 -13.90
C LYS A 28 -8.97 11.57 -14.10
N ALA A 29 -8.64 12.49 -13.20
CA ALA A 29 -7.43 13.31 -13.31
C ALA A 29 -6.14 12.50 -13.11
N GLN A 30 -6.18 11.49 -12.25
CA GLN A 30 -5.04 10.63 -11.95
C GLN A 30 -5.52 9.19 -11.76
N LYS A 31 -4.78 8.24 -12.35
CA LYS A 31 -5.00 6.81 -12.06
C LYS A 31 -4.59 6.52 -10.63
N VAL A 32 -5.50 5.92 -9.86
CA VAL A 32 -5.32 5.55 -8.47
C VAL A 32 -5.42 4.04 -8.33
N LEU A 33 -4.51 3.46 -7.56
CA LEU A 33 -4.54 2.06 -7.15
C LEU A 33 -4.37 1.99 -5.64
N VAL A 34 -5.25 1.25 -4.97
CA VAL A 34 -5.28 1.05 -3.52
C VAL A 34 -5.25 -0.44 -3.21
N THR A 35 -4.40 -0.87 -2.29
CA THR A 35 -4.22 -2.26 -1.88
C THR A 35 -5.08 -2.59 -0.66
N ALA A 36 -5.65 -3.79 -0.62
CA ALA A 36 -6.31 -4.36 0.55
C ALA A 36 -6.13 -5.88 0.57
N ALA A 37 -6.40 -6.51 1.71
CA ALA A 37 -6.31 -7.95 1.87
C ALA A 37 -7.69 -8.56 2.12
N LYS A 38 -8.14 -9.47 1.26
CA LYS A 38 -9.33 -10.29 1.51
C LYS A 38 -8.95 -11.43 2.45
N ILE A 39 -9.44 -11.37 3.68
CA ILE A 39 -9.05 -12.27 4.78
C ILE A 39 -10.08 -13.35 5.11
N LYS A 40 -11.24 -13.34 4.44
CA LYS A 40 -12.28 -14.38 4.58
C LYS A 40 -12.02 -15.64 3.74
N SER A 41 -10.91 -15.70 3.02
CA SER A 41 -10.48 -16.84 2.21
C SER A 41 -9.10 -17.32 2.68
N ALA A 42 -8.86 -18.63 2.61
CA ALA A 42 -7.56 -19.23 2.82
C ALA A 42 -7.08 -19.88 1.50
N PRO A 43 -5.95 -19.44 0.92
CA PRO A 43 -5.10 -18.35 1.39
C PRO A 43 -5.79 -16.97 1.26
N PRO A 44 -5.39 -15.96 2.07
CA PRO A 44 -5.84 -14.59 1.88
C PRO A 44 -5.45 -14.10 0.47
N GLN A 45 -6.18 -13.12 -0.06
CA GLN A 45 -5.95 -12.62 -1.41
C GLN A 45 -5.72 -11.11 -1.43
N LEU A 46 -4.75 -10.67 -2.22
CA LEU A 46 -4.55 -9.24 -2.50
C LEU A 46 -5.70 -8.72 -3.36
N VAL A 47 -6.34 -7.66 -2.89
CA VAL A 47 -7.37 -6.90 -3.58
C VAL A 47 -6.77 -5.58 -4.02
N LEU A 48 -6.99 -5.22 -5.29
CA LEU A 48 -6.52 -3.97 -5.89
C LEU A 48 -7.72 -3.16 -6.35
N PHE A 49 -8.08 -2.13 -5.59
CA PHE A 49 -9.06 -1.14 -6.01
C PHE A 49 -8.38 -0.17 -6.96
N ARG A 50 -8.91 -0.01 -8.16
CA ARG A 50 -8.34 0.86 -9.19
C ARG A 50 -9.38 1.88 -9.62
N SER A 51 -8.96 3.09 -9.95
CA SER A 51 -9.79 4.06 -10.67
C SER A 51 -9.86 3.77 -12.17
N TYR A 52 -9.11 2.79 -12.64
CA TYR A 52 -9.01 2.42 -14.04
C TYR A 52 -9.26 0.92 -14.23
N ALA A 53 -9.74 0.60 -15.43
CA ALA A 53 -9.83 -0.76 -15.95
C ALA A 53 -9.23 -0.79 -17.37
N PRO A 54 -8.91 -1.97 -17.92
CA PRO A 54 -8.55 -2.11 -19.33
C PRO A 54 -9.68 -1.56 -20.20
N ARG A 55 -9.34 -0.95 -21.34
CA ARG A 55 -10.26 -0.33 -22.31
C ARG A 55 -11.10 -1.35 -23.11
N ILE A 56 -11.68 -2.30 -22.40
CA ILE A 56 -12.61 -3.33 -22.88
C ILE A 56 -13.90 -3.27 -22.06
N THR A 57 -14.90 -4.04 -22.47
CA THR A 57 -16.20 -4.01 -21.79
C THR A 57 -16.09 -4.46 -20.32
N PRO A 58 -16.94 -3.95 -19.41
CA PRO A 58 -16.95 -4.36 -18.01
C PRO A 58 -17.03 -5.87 -17.78
N ARG A 59 -17.90 -6.53 -18.54
CA ARG A 59 -18.07 -7.98 -18.48
C ARG A 59 -16.80 -8.74 -18.86
N GLU A 60 -15.94 -8.17 -19.71
CA GLU A 60 -14.69 -8.79 -20.10
C GLU A 60 -13.58 -8.59 -19.09
N TYR A 61 -13.32 -7.36 -18.63
CA TYR A 61 -12.24 -7.14 -17.67
C TYR A 61 -12.52 -7.82 -16.32
N GLU A 62 -13.79 -8.01 -15.96
CA GLU A 62 -14.18 -8.75 -14.75
C GLU A 62 -13.70 -10.21 -14.81
N LYS A 63 -13.67 -10.84 -15.99
CA LYS A 63 -13.09 -12.19 -16.19
C LYS A 63 -11.59 -12.23 -15.92
N TYR A 64 -10.90 -11.11 -16.09
CA TYR A 64 -9.49 -10.98 -15.79
C TYR A 64 -9.24 -10.50 -14.35
N GLY A 65 -10.27 -10.42 -13.50
CA GLY A 65 -10.15 -10.04 -12.09
C GLY A 65 -10.02 -8.53 -11.84
N TYR A 66 -10.40 -7.69 -12.80
CA TYR A 66 -10.59 -6.26 -12.56
C TYR A 66 -11.99 -6.01 -11.98
N MET A 67 -12.10 -5.09 -11.03
CA MET A 67 -13.39 -4.64 -10.52
C MET A 67 -13.86 -3.42 -11.31
N ASN A 68 -15.18 -3.24 -11.42
CA ASN A 68 -15.73 -2.04 -12.06
C ASN A 68 -15.51 -0.81 -11.16
N PRO A 69 -14.71 0.20 -11.59
CA PRO A 69 -14.39 1.37 -10.79
C PRO A 69 -15.62 2.24 -10.46
N GLU A 70 -16.63 2.26 -11.34
CA GLU A 70 -17.90 2.99 -11.15
C GLU A 70 -18.75 2.43 -10.00
N LYS A 71 -18.46 1.20 -9.53
CA LYS A 71 -19.20 0.53 -8.45
C LYS A 71 -18.49 0.61 -7.10
N ILE A 72 -17.27 1.15 -7.05
CA ILE A 72 -16.45 1.18 -5.84
C ILE A 72 -16.41 2.61 -5.31
N LEU A 73 -16.94 2.84 -4.11
CA LEU A 73 -16.84 4.14 -3.45
C LEU A 73 -15.41 4.38 -2.93
N VAL A 74 -14.86 5.57 -3.16
CA VAL A 74 -13.48 5.92 -2.78
C VAL A 74 -13.28 5.76 -1.28
N TRP A 75 -14.21 6.26 -0.45
CA TRP A 75 -14.12 6.16 1.00
C TRP A 75 -14.15 4.70 1.51
N LYS A 76 -14.79 3.78 0.78
CA LYS A 76 -14.80 2.35 1.12
C LYS A 76 -13.46 1.69 0.80
N ALA A 77 -12.86 2.02 -0.33
CA ALA A 77 -11.51 1.57 -0.67
C ALA A 77 -10.48 2.08 0.36
N ALA A 78 -10.59 3.36 0.73
CA ALA A 78 -9.77 3.98 1.77
C ALA A 78 -9.96 3.31 3.15
N ARG A 79 -11.21 3.01 3.54
CA ARG A 79 -11.49 2.31 4.80
C ARG A 79 -10.95 0.88 4.82
N ALA A 80 -11.01 0.17 3.68
CA ALA A 80 -10.48 -1.18 3.55
C ALA A 80 -8.96 -1.22 3.68
N THR A 81 -8.25 -0.30 3.00
CA THR A 81 -6.78 -0.23 3.09
C THR A 81 -6.31 0.23 4.47
N SER A 82 -7.08 1.06 5.18
CA SER A 82 -6.74 1.51 6.54
C SER A 82 -7.12 0.51 7.64
N ALA A 83 -7.65 -0.67 7.30
CA ALA A 83 -8.14 -1.66 8.27
C ALA A 83 -6.98 -2.51 8.84
N ALA A 84 -6.02 -1.84 9.47
CA ALA A 84 -4.83 -2.47 10.03
C ALA A 84 -5.23 -3.50 11.10
N PRO A 85 -4.75 -4.76 10.99
CA PRO A 85 -4.96 -5.76 12.03
C PRO A 85 -4.55 -5.22 13.40
N VAL A 86 -5.24 -5.64 14.48
CA VAL A 86 -5.07 -5.16 15.86
C VAL A 86 -5.65 -3.75 16.12
N PHE A 87 -5.55 -2.82 15.16
CA PHE A 87 -6.04 -1.44 15.35
C PHE A 87 -7.52 -1.27 15.02
N PHE A 88 -7.97 -1.76 13.87
CA PHE A 88 -9.34 -1.58 13.39
C PHE A 88 -9.99 -2.93 13.03
N GLU A 89 -11.33 -2.97 13.08
CA GLU A 89 -12.08 -4.09 12.52
C GLU A 89 -11.88 -4.19 11.01
N SER A 90 -11.90 -5.42 10.50
CA SER A 90 -11.92 -5.67 9.06
C SER A 90 -13.17 -5.06 8.44
N PHE A 91 -13.02 -4.39 7.30
CA PHE A 91 -14.13 -3.78 6.57
C PHE A 91 -14.75 -4.80 5.61
N HIS A 92 -15.91 -5.36 5.94
CA HIS A 92 -16.60 -6.41 5.16
C HIS A 92 -15.72 -7.65 4.84
N GLY A 93 -14.77 -7.99 5.70
CA GLY A 93 -13.81 -9.08 5.46
C GLY A 93 -12.57 -8.69 4.65
N LEU A 94 -12.37 -7.39 4.47
CA LEU A 94 -11.13 -6.80 3.96
C LEU A 94 -10.31 -6.23 5.13
N ALA A 95 -9.01 -6.42 5.09
CA ALA A 95 -8.03 -5.84 5.99
C ALA A 95 -7.04 -4.98 5.20
N ASP A 96 -6.13 -4.32 5.91
CA ASP A 96 -5.07 -3.51 5.34
C ASP A 96 -4.23 -4.27 4.29
N GLY A 97 -3.90 -3.55 3.22
CA GLY A 97 -3.05 -4.05 2.14
C GLY A 97 -1.62 -4.35 2.59
N ALA A 98 -1.17 -3.80 3.71
CA ALA A 98 0.10 -4.05 4.38
C ALA A 98 0.41 -5.53 4.60
N ILE A 99 -0.62 -6.38 4.74
CA ILE A 99 -0.48 -7.85 4.83
C ILE A 99 0.26 -8.43 3.61
N PHE A 100 0.11 -7.81 2.45
CA PHE A 100 0.76 -8.24 1.20
C PHE A 100 1.78 -7.24 0.69
N CYS A 101 1.45 -5.96 0.76
CA CYS A 101 2.15 -4.91 0.04
C CYS A 101 2.00 -3.56 0.73
N ASN A 102 2.78 -3.36 1.79
CA ASN A 102 2.87 -2.07 2.49
C ASN A 102 3.61 -1.00 1.65
N ASN A 103 4.36 -1.41 0.63
CA ASN A 103 4.91 -0.52 -0.40
C ASN A 103 4.40 -0.96 -1.78
N PRO A 104 3.36 -0.30 -2.34
CA PRO A 104 2.68 -0.75 -3.55
C PRO A 104 3.49 -0.58 -4.83
N CYS A 105 4.73 -0.06 -4.78
CA CYS A 105 5.50 0.27 -5.98
C CYS A 105 5.64 -0.90 -6.96
N ILE A 106 6.11 -2.06 -6.50
CA ILE A 106 6.29 -3.23 -7.37
C ILE A 106 4.95 -3.76 -7.89
N THR A 107 3.90 -3.69 -7.07
CA THR A 107 2.54 -4.03 -7.46
C THR A 107 2.01 -3.08 -8.53
N MET A 108 2.28 -1.77 -8.44
CA MET A 108 1.89 -0.80 -9.46
C MET A 108 2.63 -1.03 -10.78
N ILE A 109 3.94 -1.28 -10.76
CA ILE A 109 4.72 -1.64 -11.95
C ILE A 109 4.12 -2.90 -12.60
N THR A 110 3.86 -3.92 -11.79
CA THR A 110 3.27 -5.19 -12.27
C THR A 110 1.90 -4.98 -12.88
N ASP A 111 1.05 -4.17 -12.23
CA ASP A 111 -0.30 -3.88 -12.69
C ASP A 111 -0.30 -3.07 -14.00
N PHE A 112 0.61 -2.11 -14.12
CA PHE A 112 0.80 -1.31 -15.32
C PHE A 112 1.14 -2.17 -16.55
N PHE A 113 2.12 -3.08 -16.43
CA PHE A 113 2.47 -3.98 -17.54
C PHE A 113 1.39 -5.04 -17.79
N ARG A 114 0.68 -5.50 -16.76
CA ARG A 114 -0.46 -6.40 -16.92
C ARG A 114 -1.60 -5.74 -17.70
N LEU A 115 -1.92 -4.48 -17.39
CA LEU A 115 -2.92 -3.69 -18.11
C LEU A 115 -2.56 -3.56 -19.59
N GLN A 116 -1.33 -3.13 -19.88
CA GLN A 116 -0.82 -3.04 -21.26
C GLN A 116 -0.89 -4.37 -22.01
N LYS A 117 -0.44 -5.46 -21.38
CA LYS A 117 -0.45 -6.80 -21.99
C LYS A 117 -1.88 -7.22 -22.35
N LEU A 118 -2.83 -6.98 -21.45
CA LEU A 118 -4.24 -7.35 -21.66
C LEU A 118 -4.86 -6.56 -22.81
N GLU A 119 -4.62 -5.25 -22.86
CA GLU A 119 -5.12 -4.39 -23.94
C GLU A 119 -4.50 -4.76 -25.30
N ARG A 120 -3.19 -5.04 -25.35
CA ARG A 120 -2.53 -5.52 -26.58
C ARG A 120 -3.11 -6.84 -27.07
N HIS A 121 -3.40 -7.78 -26.17
CA HIS A 121 -4.07 -9.04 -26.52
C HIS A 121 -5.49 -8.83 -27.07
N LYS A 122 -6.09 -7.66 -26.81
CA LYS A 122 -7.40 -7.25 -27.31
C LYS A 122 -7.30 -6.30 -28.52
N ASN A 123 -6.13 -6.22 -29.15
CA ASN A 123 -5.82 -5.33 -30.28
C ASN A 123 -6.05 -3.84 -29.97
N ILE A 124 -5.96 -3.45 -28.69
CA ILE A 124 -6.00 -2.05 -28.26
C ILE A 124 -4.56 -1.57 -28.15
N GLN A 125 -4.26 -0.47 -28.86
CA GLN A 125 -2.96 0.17 -28.72
C GLN A 125 -2.87 0.88 -27.38
N ASN A 126 -1.87 0.47 -26.59
CA ASN A 126 -1.48 1.11 -25.34
C ASN A 126 0.02 1.43 -25.39
N ASP A 127 0.30 2.71 -25.59
CA ASP A 127 1.64 3.27 -25.67
C ASP A 127 2.02 4.05 -24.40
N ASP A 128 1.28 3.85 -23.30
CA ASP A 128 1.58 4.43 -22.00
C ASP A 128 3.01 4.00 -21.59
N LYS A 129 3.79 4.95 -21.06
CA LYS A 129 5.13 4.71 -20.54
C LYS A 129 5.26 5.28 -19.14
N ILE A 130 6.04 4.61 -18.30
CA ILE A 130 6.43 5.15 -17.00
C ILE A 130 7.62 6.08 -17.24
N GLY A 131 7.42 7.39 -17.05
CA GLY A 131 8.49 8.38 -17.20
C GLY A 131 9.46 8.41 -16.01
N CYS A 132 8.93 8.24 -14.80
CA CYS A 132 9.72 8.07 -13.57
C CYS A 132 8.87 7.39 -12.50
N ILE A 133 9.54 6.86 -11.48
CA ILE A 133 8.89 6.30 -10.29
C ILE A 133 9.32 7.13 -9.09
N ILE A 134 8.33 7.62 -8.34
CA ILE A 134 8.53 8.34 -7.08
C ILE A 134 7.85 7.52 -6.00
N THR A 135 8.60 7.15 -4.97
CA THR A 135 8.07 6.41 -3.83
C THR A 135 8.30 7.22 -2.56
N VAL A 136 7.24 7.43 -1.80
CA VAL A 136 7.29 8.15 -0.52
C VAL A 136 7.03 7.16 0.61
N GLY A 137 7.89 7.16 1.62
CA GLY A 137 7.77 6.30 2.80
C GLY A 137 7.37 7.09 4.02
N SER A 138 6.76 6.42 5.00
CA SER A 138 6.38 6.96 6.30
C SER A 138 7.53 6.99 7.31
N GLY A 139 8.78 7.14 6.85
CA GLY A 139 9.98 7.14 7.68
C GLY A 139 10.54 5.74 7.98
N VAL A 140 11.85 5.68 8.18
CA VAL A 140 12.62 4.47 8.51
C VAL A 140 13.01 4.53 9.98
N GLU A 141 12.39 3.69 10.79
CA GLU A 141 12.70 3.60 12.23
C GLU A 141 14.07 2.94 12.48
N PRO A 142 14.72 3.26 13.62
CA PRO A 142 15.96 2.60 14.01
C PRO A 142 15.73 1.11 14.26
N LEU A 143 16.73 0.28 13.91
CA LEU A 143 16.66 -1.16 14.14
C LEU A 143 16.62 -1.44 15.65
N LEU A 144 15.51 -2.03 16.11
CA LEU A 144 15.42 -2.59 17.45
C LEU A 144 16.08 -3.97 17.45
N PRO A 145 17.08 -4.23 18.32
CA PRO A 145 17.64 -5.56 18.47
C PRO A 145 16.58 -6.48 19.07
N LEU A 146 15.93 -7.29 18.22
CA LEU A 146 15.07 -8.37 18.66
C LEU A 146 15.96 -9.59 18.98
N GLY A 147 15.78 -10.18 20.16
CA GLY A 147 16.37 -11.48 20.47
C GLY A 147 15.92 -12.52 19.44
N GLY A 148 16.86 -13.36 18.97
CA GLY A 148 16.58 -14.40 17.97
C GLY A 148 15.40 -15.29 18.39
N ILE A 149 14.55 -15.65 17.43
CA ILE A 149 13.37 -16.49 17.68
C ILE A 149 13.70 -17.92 17.25
N ASP A 150 14.11 -18.76 18.20
CA ASP A 150 14.16 -20.22 17.99
C ASP A 150 12.77 -20.81 18.21
N ILE A 151 12.09 -21.14 17.11
CA ILE A 151 10.78 -21.80 17.11
C ILE A 151 11.01 -23.32 17.05
N ASN A 152 11.08 -23.98 18.21
CA ASN A 152 11.07 -25.44 18.28
C ASN A 152 9.62 -25.93 18.42
N ILE A 153 8.96 -26.19 17.29
CA ILE A 153 7.63 -26.83 17.29
C ILE A 153 7.87 -28.34 17.43
N SER A 154 8.03 -28.80 18.68
CA SER A 154 8.00 -30.24 18.95
C SER A 154 6.58 -30.74 18.72
N SER A 155 6.43 -31.58 17.70
CA SER A 155 5.19 -32.23 17.29
C SER A 155 4.59 -33.10 18.40
N SER A 156 3.51 -32.64 19.03
CA SER A 156 2.53 -33.54 19.67
C SER A 156 1.13 -32.89 19.70
N PRO A 157 0.11 -33.48 19.03
CA PRO A 157 -1.25 -32.91 18.93
C PRO A 157 -2.06 -32.89 20.24
N PHE A 158 -1.54 -33.43 21.35
CA PHE A 158 -2.30 -33.66 22.59
C PHE A 158 -1.87 -32.82 23.80
N ALA A 159 -0.91 -31.90 23.67
CA ALA A 159 -0.39 -31.07 24.78
C ALA A 159 -0.99 -29.64 24.85
N LEU A 160 -2.19 -29.43 24.31
CA LEU A 160 -2.83 -28.12 24.08
C LEU A 160 -3.09 -27.25 25.33
N GLY A 161 -3.04 -27.79 26.55
CA GLY A 161 -3.45 -27.05 27.75
C GLY A 161 -2.39 -26.13 28.35
N LYS A 162 -1.12 -26.57 28.44
CA LYS A 162 -0.02 -25.80 29.05
C LYS A 162 0.79 -24.99 28.04
N ASP A 163 0.81 -25.43 26.78
CA ASP A 163 1.55 -24.74 25.72
C ASP A 163 0.84 -23.49 25.21
N PHE A 164 -0.48 -23.38 25.37
CA PHE A 164 -1.23 -22.18 24.96
C PHE A 164 -0.75 -20.90 25.67
N LEU A 165 -0.44 -20.96 26.97
CA LEU A 165 0.08 -19.81 27.74
C LEU A 165 1.50 -19.41 27.31
N ASN A 166 2.35 -20.37 26.96
CA ASN A 166 3.68 -20.11 26.40
C ASN A 166 3.62 -19.60 24.95
N ILE A 167 2.62 -20.05 24.17
CA ILE A 167 2.27 -19.52 22.85
C ILE A 167 1.71 -18.09 22.97
N PHE A 168 1.04 -17.72 24.06
CA PHE A 168 0.62 -16.32 24.27
C PHE A 168 1.81 -15.38 24.52
N GLY A 169 2.85 -15.84 25.21
CA GLY A 169 4.09 -15.08 25.40
C GLY A 169 4.94 -14.98 24.13
N LYS A 170 5.14 -16.09 23.42
CA LYS A 170 5.98 -16.17 22.20
C LYS A 170 5.25 -15.77 20.92
N GLY A 171 3.94 -15.96 20.87
CA GLY A 171 3.05 -15.51 19.80
C GLY A 171 2.89 -13.99 19.76
N LYS A 172 3.08 -13.29 20.89
CA LYS A 172 3.29 -11.84 20.88
C LYS A 172 4.50 -11.47 20.03
N ASN A 173 5.63 -12.17 20.14
CA ASN A 173 6.81 -11.88 19.31
C ASN A 173 6.57 -12.19 17.82
N LEU A 174 5.82 -13.24 17.49
CA LEU A 174 5.47 -13.57 16.09
C LEU A 174 4.44 -12.60 15.49
N ILE A 175 3.42 -12.21 16.26
CA ILE A 175 2.46 -11.17 15.87
C ILE A 175 3.18 -9.83 15.75
N THR A 176 4.06 -9.49 16.68
CA THR A 176 4.90 -8.29 16.62
C THR A 176 5.83 -8.33 15.40
N LEU A 177 6.43 -9.47 15.06
CA LEU A 177 7.24 -9.62 13.84
C LEU A 177 6.39 -9.50 12.57
N PHE A 178 5.19 -10.09 12.55
CA PHE A 178 4.25 -9.94 11.45
C PHE A 178 3.79 -8.50 11.30
N MET A 179 3.53 -7.80 12.41
CA MET A 179 3.25 -6.37 12.44
C MET A 179 4.45 -5.57 11.96
N TYR A 180 5.68 -5.91 12.36
CA TYR A 180 6.91 -5.30 11.83
C TYR A 180 7.08 -5.53 10.33
N GLN A 181 6.70 -6.70 9.80
CA GLN A 181 6.73 -6.93 8.35
C GLN A 181 5.62 -6.17 7.62
N CYS A 182 4.43 -6.09 8.20
CA CYS A 182 3.33 -5.29 7.67
C CYS A 182 3.65 -3.78 7.74
N THR A 183 4.47 -3.32 8.68
CA THR A 183 4.86 -1.90 8.83
C THR A 183 6.19 -1.57 8.14
N SER A 184 7.05 -2.56 7.92
CA SER A 184 8.29 -2.46 7.16
C SER A 184 7.97 -2.23 5.69
N SER A 185 8.16 -0.99 5.22
CA SER A 185 7.98 -0.62 3.82
C SER A 185 9.32 -0.49 3.07
N HIS A 186 10.44 -0.92 3.65
CA HIS A 186 11.78 -0.40 3.29
C HIS A 186 12.79 -1.38 2.72
N ALA A 187 12.86 -2.64 3.16
CA ALA A 187 14.06 -3.44 2.88
C ALA A 187 14.00 -4.19 1.53
N VAL A 188 13.12 -5.18 1.39
CA VAL A 188 13.16 -6.10 0.24
C VAL A 188 12.39 -5.55 -0.96
N SER A 189 11.13 -5.14 -0.76
CA SER A 189 10.25 -4.71 -1.85
C SER A 189 10.73 -3.42 -2.52
N VAL A 190 11.32 -2.49 -1.77
CA VAL A 190 11.92 -1.25 -2.31
C VAL A 190 13.16 -1.55 -3.14
N GLY A 191 14.06 -2.39 -2.63
CA GLY A 191 15.25 -2.82 -3.37
C GLY A 191 14.86 -3.46 -4.69
N GLN A 192 13.93 -4.43 -4.65
CA GLN A 192 13.40 -5.06 -5.86
C GLN A 192 12.76 -4.04 -6.81
N ALA A 193 11.87 -3.16 -6.32
CA ALA A 193 11.21 -2.16 -7.15
C ALA A 193 12.22 -1.21 -7.83
N ARG A 194 13.30 -0.83 -7.14
CA ARG A 194 14.38 -0.02 -7.70
C ARG A 194 15.12 -0.76 -8.81
N GLU A 195 15.54 -2.01 -8.56
CA GLU A 195 16.25 -2.79 -9.58
C GLU A 195 15.38 -3.06 -10.81
N TRP A 196 14.08 -3.30 -10.63
CA TRP A 196 13.13 -3.41 -11.72
C TRP A 196 12.95 -2.08 -12.48
N ALA A 197 12.91 -0.94 -11.79
CA ALA A 197 12.86 0.35 -12.44
C ALA A 197 14.12 0.60 -13.29
N HIS A 198 15.31 0.33 -12.73
CA HIS A 198 16.58 0.50 -13.42
C HIS A 198 16.73 -0.42 -14.64
N SER A 199 16.28 -1.68 -14.55
CA SER A 199 16.34 -2.61 -15.69
C SER A 199 15.44 -2.18 -16.86
N LEU A 200 14.41 -1.39 -16.57
CA LEU A 200 13.52 -0.77 -17.56
C LEU A 200 14.00 0.62 -18.03
N GLY A 201 15.14 1.09 -17.52
CA GLY A 201 15.65 2.44 -17.80
C GLY A 201 14.81 3.57 -17.20
N ILE A 202 14.02 3.28 -16.17
CA ILE A 202 13.12 4.23 -15.52
C ILE A 202 13.83 4.89 -14.33
N PRO A 203 13.94 6.23 -14.28
CA PRO A 203 14.42 6.96 -13.11
C PRO A 203 13.60 6.65 -11.85
N TYR A 204 14.27 6.31 -10.76
CA TYR A 204 13.64 5.93 -9.50
C TYR A 204 14.07 6.84 -8.36
N PHE A 205 13.09 7.46 -7.69
CA PHE A 205 13.29 8.32 -6.53
C PHE A 205 12.57 7.73 -5.30
N ARG A 206 13.27 7.63 -4.17
CA ARG A 206 12.70 7.19 -2.89
C ARG A 206 12.94 8.26 -1.83
N PHE A 207 11.87 8.77 -1.27
CA PHE A 207 11.90 9.72 -0.17
C PHE A 207 11.36 9.06 1.09
N SER A 208 12.22 8.88 2.09
CA SER A 208 11.83 8.38 3.40
C SER A 208 12.87 8.80 4.43
N PRO A 209 12.53 9.68 5.40
CA PRO A 209 13.48 10.13 6.41
C PRO A 209 13.91 8.96 7.29
N ARG A 210 15.16 8.97 7.76
CA ARG A 210 15.59 8.07 8.84
C ARG A 210 15.26 8.73 10.17
N LEU A 211 14.48 8.03 10.97
CA LEU A 211 13.96 8.56 12.23
C LEU A 211 14.91 8.24 13.38
N THR A 212 14.96 9.11 14.38
CA THR A 212 15.79 8.93 15.58
C THR A 212 15.20 7.92 16.57
N ARG A 213 13.88 7.73 16.53
CA ARG A 213 13.13 6.79 17.38
C ARG A 213 12.01 6.12 16.61
N ALA A 214 11.47 5.05 17.18
CA ALA A 214 10.24 4.41 16.70
C ALA A 214 9.00 5.19 17.16
N TYR A 215 7.97 5.22 16.32
CA TYR A 215 6.70 5.88 16.59
C TYR A 215 5.57 4.87 16.47
N ASP A 216 4.75 4.76 17.50
CA ASP A 216 3.57 3.90 17.45
C ASP A 216 2.60 4.38 16.36
N LEU A 217 2.08 3.44 15.57
CA LEU A 217 1.17 3.71 14.45
C LEU A 217 -0.08 4.53 14.84
N ASP A 218 -0.54 4.39 16.08
CA ASP A 218 -1.71 5.09 16.59
C ASP A 218 -1.38 6.16 17.63
N SER A 219 -0.12 6.61 17.66
CA SER A 219 0.30 7.73 18.49
C SER A 219 -0.44 9.00 18.08
N THR A 220 -1.00 9.69 19.07
CA THR A 220 -1.64 11.01 18.93
C THR A 220 -0.87 12.08 19.71
N ALA A 221 0.31 11.73 20.23
CA ALA A 221 1.13 12.61 21.06
C ALA A 221 1.77 13.71 20.20
N THR A 222 1.47 14.97 20.53
CA THR A 222 1.85 16.13 19.72
C THR A 222 3.37 16.32 19.62
N ASP A 223 4.08 16.04 20.69
CA ASP A 223 5.55 16.03 20.76
C ASP A 223 6.15 15.04 19.74
N GLY A 224 5.63 13.82 19.69
CA GLY A 224 6.08 12.81 18.73
C GLY A 224 5.80 13.19 17.28
N ILE A 225 4.61 13.74 17.00
CA ILE A 225 4.27 14.22 15.66
C ILE A 225 5.19 15.39 15.25
N PHE A 226 5.48 16.31 16.18
CA PHE A 226 6.36 17.44 15.92
C PHE A 226 7.80 17.00 15.63
N ASP A 227 8.35 16.09 16.44
CA ASP A 227 9.70 15.52 16.21
C ASP A 227 9.77 14.85 14.84
N PHE A 228 8.77 14.04 14.49
CA PHE A 228 8.69 13.38 13.17
C PHE A 228 8.71 14.41 12.03
N TRP A 229 7.91 15.47 12.13
CA TRP A 229 7.87 16.53 11.12
C TRP A 229 9.18 17.29 11.03
N PHE A 230 9.80 17.62 12.17
CA PHE A 230 11.08 18.31 12.19
C PHE A 230 12.19 17.47 11.55
N GLU A 231 12.29 16.18 11.90
CA GLU A 231 13.25 15.26 11.29
C GLU A 231 13.01 15.09 9.78
N THR A 232 11.74 15.07 9.35
CA THR A 232 11.38 15.05 7.93
C THR A 232 11.87 16.32 7.22
N GLU A 233 11.67 17.49 7.82
CA GLU A 233 12.12 18.77 7.25
C GLU A 233 13.65 18.84 7.14
N VAL A 234 14.37 18.38 8.17
CA VAL A 234 15.84 18.26 8.13
C VAL A 234 16.27 17.33 7.00
N TYR A 235 15.63 16.18 6.84
CA TYR A 235 15.90 15.23 5.75
C TYR A 235 15.70 15.86 4.37
N LEU A 236 14.59 16.57 4.14
CA LEU A 236 14.28 17.24 2.87
C LEU A 236 15.29 18.33 2.52
N LYS A 237 15.77 19.09 3.52
CA LYS A 237 16.75 20.18 3.31
C LYS A 237 18.19 19.71 3.22
N THR A 238 18.48 18.48 3.60
CA THR A 238 19.85 17.93 3.61
C THR A 238 19.97 16.75 2.65
N GLN A 239 19.69 15.54 3.13
CA GLN A 239 19.94 14.28 2.44
C GLN A 239 19.15 14.14 1.13
N ALA A 240 17.88 14.55 1.11
CA ALA A 240 17.02 14.44 -0.08
C ALA A 240 17.06 15.66 -1.01
N HIS A 241 17.74 16.74 -0.61
CA HIS A 241 17.64 18.02 -1.33
C HIS A 241 18.05 17.89 -2.80
N GLN A 242 19.19 17.23 -3.07
CA GLN A 242 19.69 17.08 -4.42
C GLN A 242 18.78 16.20 -5.29
N ASP A 243 18.22 15.14 -4.71
CA ASP A 243 17.28 14.25 -5.40
C ASP A 243 15.98 14.97 -5.74
N ILE A 244 15.48 15.84 -4.86
CA ILE A 244 14.32 16.70 -5.12
C ILE A 244 14.62 17.66 -6.28
N VAL A 245 15.79 18.32 -6.28
CA VAL A 245 16.19 19.21 -7.37
C VAL A 245 16.26 18.45 -8.70
N ASN A 246 16.84 17.25 -8.71
CA ASN A 246 16.92 16.41 -9.89
C ASN A 246 15.53 15.95 -10.36
N LEU A 247 14.65 15.55 -9.44
CA LEU A 247 13.27 15.21 -9.73
C LEU A 247 12.51 16.39 -10.34
N CYS A 248 12.60 17.59 -9.74
CA CYS A 248 11.96 18.78 -10.28
C CYS A 248 12.45 19.11 -11.69
N ARG A 249 13.76 18.96 -11.96
CA ARG A 249 14.32 19.14 -13.30
C ARG A 249 13.74 18.13 -14.28
N LEU A 250 13.68 16.86 -13.88
CA LEU A 250 13.11 15.78 -14.68
C LEU A 250 11.63 16.02 -14.99
N LEU A 251 10.80 16.31 -13.99
CA LEU A 251 9.36 16.54 -14.18
C LEU A 251 9.08 17.73 -15.10
N LYS A 252 9.91 18.78 -15.10
CA LYS A 252 9.80 19.91 -16.03
C LYS A 252 10.08 19.55 -17.49
N THR A 253 10.80 18.46 -17.75
CA THR A 253 11.06 17.94 -19.10
C THR A 253 9.97 16.99 -19.59
N MET A 254 9.06 16.55 -18.72
CA MET A 254 8.01 15.61 -19.07
C MET A 254 6.81 16.33 -19.71
N PRO A 255 6.07 15.65 -20.62
CA PRO A 255 4.85 16.21 -21.18
C PRO A 255 3.82 16.46 -20.08
N ALA A 256 2.97 17.47 -20.29
CA ALA A 256 1.84 17.73 -19.40
C ALA A 256 0.94 16.49 -19.33
N ALA A 257 0.41 16.19 -18.13
CA ALA A 257 -0.49 15.06 -17.94
C ALA A 257 -1.77 15.26 -18.77
N GLY A 258 -2.01 14.35 -19.71
CA GLY A 258 -3.29 14.25 -20.41
C GLY A 258 -4.35 13.60 -19.51
N ILE A 259 -5.62 13.94 -19.73
CA ILE A 259 -6.74 13.19 -19.14
C ILE A 259 -6.91 11.91 -19.96
N GLN A 260 -6.97 10.76 -19.31
CA GLN A 260 -7.27 9.52 -20.02
C GLN A 260 -8.75 9.44 -20.36
N GLU A 261 -9.07 9.52 -21.65
CA GLU A 261 -10.41 9.30 -22.16
C GLU A 261 -10.65 7.80 -22.36
N TYR A 262 -11.71 7.28 -21.74
CA TYR A 262 -12.24 5.96 -22.04
C TYR A 262 -13.16 6.08 -23.24
N LYS A 263 -13.08 5.15 -24.20
CA LYS A 263 -14.12 5.06 -25.24
C LYS A 263 -15.43 4.69 -24.53
N GLU A 264 -16.40 5.59 -24.55
CA GLU A 264 -17.78 5.21 -24.33
C GLU A 264 -18.14 4.22 -25.45
N THR A 265 -18.51 3.00 -25.09
CA THR A 265 -19.07 2.04 -26.03
C THR A 265 -20.47 1.72 -25.55
N ASP A 266 -21.44 2.07 -26.39
CA ASP A 266 -22.84 1.61 -26.35
C ASP A 266 -22.95 0.08 -26.27
#